data_AF-A0AAD2K0W8-F1
#
_entry.id   AF-A0AAD2K0W8-F1
#
_cell.length_a   1.000
_cell.length_b   1.000
_cell.length_c   1.000
_cell.angle_alpha   90.00
_cell.angle_beta   90.00
_cell.angle_gamma   90.00
#
_symmetry.space_group_name_H-M   'P 1'
#
loop_
_entity.id
_entity.type
_entity.pdbx_description
1 polymer ?
#
loop_
_entity_poly.entity_id
_entity_poly.type
_entity_poly.pdbx_seq_one_letter_code
_entity_poly.pdbx_strand_id
1 'polypeptide(L)'
;MAPNRLNLLKKGLSALQKHITKCKEILEDHLQRKERINKADSNWLDGPANLVDEQQALELLEKASDYEQGLSQLSAVHKAAVQHLVMH
;
A
#
# COMPACT_ATOMS: atom_id res chain seq x y z
N MET A 1 -5.12 22.82 -7.78
CA MET A 1 -4.99 22.78 -6.30
C MET A 1 -5.07 21.31 -5.85
N ALA A 2 -3.96 20.56 -5.84
CA ALA A 2 -3.95 19.14 -5.45
C ALA A 2 -2.78 18.65 -4.55
N PRO A 3 -1.79 19.48 -4.11
CA PRO A 3 -0.65 18.94 -3.37
C PRO A 3 -1.05 18.33 -2.00
N ASN A 4 -2.13 18.82 -1.38
CA ASN A 4 -2.57 18.31 -0.08
C ASN A 4 -3.14 16.89 -0.13
N ARG A 5 -3.87 16.52 -1.20
CA ARG A 5 -4.49 15.18 -1.32
C ARG A 5 -3.43 14.12 -1.59
N LEU A 6 -2.52 14.39 -2.51
CA LEU A 6 -1.44 13.47 -2.85
C LEU A 6 -0.46 13.29 -1.68
N ASN A 7 -0.20 14.36 -0.93
CA ASN A 7 0.62 14.28 0.29
C ASN A 7 -0.05 13.46 1.41
N LEU A 8 -1.39 13.51 1.51
CA LEU A 8 -2.15 12.67 2.44
C LEU A 8 -2.03 11.18 2.07
N LEU A 9 -2.20 10.85 0.78
CA LEU A 9 -2.03 9.48 0.28
C LEU A 9 -0.61 8.94 0.52
N LYS A 10 0.41 9.77 0.30
CA LYS A 10 1.82 9.40 0.59
C LYS A 10 2.06 9.13 2.07
N LYS A 11 1.41 9.89 2.96
CA LYS A 11 1.47 9.64 4.41
C LYS A 11 0.80 8.32 4.79
N GLY A 12 -0.39 8.05 4.27
CA GLY A 12 -1.09 6.77 4.48
C GLY A 12 -0.26 5.59 3.99
N LEU A 13 0.33 5.69 2.79
CA LEU A 13 1.22 4.65 2.25
C LEU A 13 2.45 4.45 3.14
N SER A 14 3.06 5.53 3.62
CA SER A 14 4.22 5.46 4.50
C SER A 14 3.89 4.81 5.84
N ALA A 15 2.71 5.07 6.41
CA ALA A 15 2.24 4.45 7.64
C ALA A 15 2.01 2.94 7.43
N LEU A 16 1.36 2.58 6.32
CA LEU A 16 1.09 1.20 5.93
C LEU A 16 2.39 0.42 5.68
N GLN A 17 3.35 1.01 4.96
CA GLN A 17 4.68 0.44 4.76
C GLN A 17 5.40 0.18 6.08
N LYS A 18 5.41 1.13 7.01
CA LYS A 18 6.04 0.93 8.33
C LYS A 18 5.42 -0.24 9.10
N HIS A 19 4.08 -0.34 9.07
CA HIS A 19 3.38 -1.43 9.73
C HIS A 19 3.75 -2.78 9.10
N ILE A 20 3.78 -2.83 7.76
CA ILE A 20 4.12 -4.05 7.02
C ILE A 20 5.56 -4.46 7.23
N THR A 21 6.51 -3.52 7.18
CA THR A 21 7.93 -3.78 7.43
C THR A 21 8.12 -4.41 8.80
N LYS A 22 7.49 -3.84 9.85
CA LYS A 22 7.59 -4.40 11.20
C LYS A 22 7.07 -5.83 11.30
N CYS A 23 5.94 -6.13 10.66
CA CYS A 23 5.41 -7.49 10.61
C CYS A 23 6.30 -8.43 9.77
N LYS A 24 6.86 -7.97 8.65
CA LYS A 24 7.80 -8.74 7.84
C LYS A 24 9.08 -9.07 8.63
N GLU A 25 9.65 -8.12 9.36
CA GLU A 25 10.82 -8.36 10.22
C GLU A 25 10.57 -9.46 11.26
N ILE A 26 9.38 -9.49 11.87
CA ILE A 26 8.98 -10.55 12.81
C ILE A 26 8.90 -11.91 12.10
N LEU A 27 8.29 -11.96 10.92
CA LEU A 27 8.19 -13.21 10.14
C LEU A 27 9.56 -13.68 9.64
N GLU A 28 10.47 -12.76 9.31
CA GLU A 28 11.84 -13.05 8.95
C GLU A 28 12.64 -13.61 10.13
N ASP A 29 12.49 -13.08 11.35
CA ASP A 29 13.08 -13.67 12.57
C ASP A 29 12.55 -15.09 12.82
N HIS A 30 11.24 -15.31 12.70
CA HIS A 30 10.65 -16.66 12.80
C HIS A 30 11.24 -17.62 11.74
N LEU A 31 11.39 -17.16 10.49
CA LEU A 31 12.03 -17.95 9.44
C LEU A 31 13.49 -18.27 9.75
N GLN A 32 14.26 -17.32 10.29
CA GLN A 32 15.64 -17.54 10.72
C GLN A 32 15.75 -18.58 11.84
N ARG A 33 14.74 -18.63 12.73
CA ARG A 33 14.60 -19.67 13.76
C ARG A 33 14.11 -21.02 13.21
N LYS A 34 13.90 -21.12 11.89
CA LYS A 34 13.29 -22.27 11.18
C LYS A 34 11.87 -22.59 11.66
N GLU A 35 11.19 -21.61 12.23
CA GLU A 35 9.79 -21.73 12.57
C GLU A 35 8.93 -21.63 11.30
N ARG A 36 7.84 -22.40 11.27
CA ARG A 36 6.92 -22.35 10.14
C ARG A 36 6.06 -21.10 10.26
N ILE A 37 6.07 -20.29 9.21
CA ILE A 37 5.06 -19.25 9.05
C ILE A 37 3.70 -19.94 8.87
N ASN A 38 2.67 -19.47 9.59
CA ASN A 38 1.36 -20.08 9.50
C ASN A 38 0.64 -19.63 8.21
N LYS A 39 -0.46 -20.30 7.87
CA LYS A 39 -1.23 -19.98 6.65
C LYS A 39 -1.83 -18.57 6.65
N ALA A 40 -2.18 -18.03 7.83
CA ALA A 40 -2.71 -16.69 7.96
C ALA A 40 -1.64 -15.62 7.66
N ASP A 41 -0.42 -15.80 8.15
CA ASP A 41 0.72 -14.92 7.88
C ASP A 41 1.11 -14.96 6.38
N SER A 42 1.13 -16.16 5.76
CA SER A 42 1.36 -16.26 4.30
C SER A 42 0.25 -15.59 3.49
N ASN A 43 -1.02 -15.77 3.87
CA ASN A 43 -2.14 -15.11 3.19
C ASN A 43 -2.14 -13.60 3.42
N TRP A 44 -1.66 -13.16 4.58
CA TRP A 44 -1.47 -11.74 4.89
C TRP A 44 -0.36 -11.12 4.02
N LEU A 45 0.73 -11.86 3.77
CA LEU A 45 1.83 -11.42 2.90
C LEU A 45 1.40 -11.22 1.43
N ASP A 46 0.55 -12.11 0.93
CA ASP A 46 0.10 -12.10 -0.47
C ASP A 46 -0.99 -11.04 -0.75
N GLY A 47 -1.83 -10.76 0.25
CA GLY A 47 -2.90 -9.77 0.15
C GLY A 47 -2.58 -8.46 0.87
N PRO A 48 -2.99 -8.29 2.15
CA PRO A 48 -2.87 -7.02 2.89
C PRO A 48 -1.47 -6.39 2.94
N ALA A 49 -0.40 -7.19 2.89
CA ALA A 49 0.97 -6.67 2.90
C ALA A 49 1.52 -6.35 1.50
N ASN A 50 0.76 -6.66 0.45
CA ASN A 50 1.12 -6.44 -0.94
C ASN A 50 0.64 -5.06 -1.38
N LEU A 51 1.50 -4.06 -1.22
CA LEU A 51 1.19 -2.65 -1.54
C LEU A 51 1.47 -2.26 -2.99
N VAL A 52 1.52 -3.24 -3.92
CA VAL A 52 1.87 -2.96 -5.31
C VAL A 52 0.80 -2.07 -5.95
N ASP A 53 -0.48 -2.36 -5.71
CA ASP A 53 -1.59 -1.56 -6.24
C ASP A 53 -1.61 -0.14 -5.67
N GLU A 54 -1.39 0.02 -4.35
CA GLU A 54 -1.30 1.33 -3.70
C GLU A 54 -0.15 2.19 -4.25
N GLN A 55 1.03 1.58 -4.46
CA GLN A 55 2.20 2.28 -5.02
C GLN A 55 1.97 2.68 -6.47
N GLN A 56 1.43 1.76 -7.28
CA GLN A 56 1.17 2.01 -8.70
C GLN A 56 0.08 3.07 -8.89
N ALA A 57 -0.96 3.06 -8.05
CA ALA A 57 -2.00 4.09 -8.08
C ALA A 57 -1.44 5.48 -7.74
N LEU A 58 -0.56 5.59 -6.74
CA LEU A 58 0.12 6.84 -6.39
C LEU A 58 1.02 7.34 -7.53
N GLU A 59 1.79 6.45 -8.16
CA GLU A 59 2.66 6.82 -9.29
C GLU A 59 1.85 7.38 -10.47
N LEU A 60 0.70 6.75 -10.78
CA LEU A 60 -0.21 7.22 -11.83
C LEU A 60 -0.80 8.60 -11.48
N LEU A 61 -1.15 8.83 -10.22
CA LEU A 61 -1.64 10.13 -9.74
C LEU A 61 -0.55 11.22 -9.74
N GLU A 62 0.71 10.86 -9.49
CA GLU A 62 1.84 11.78 -9.57
C GLU A 62 2.20 12.18 -10.99
N LYS A 63 2.05 11.26 -11.94
CA LYS A 63 2.29 11.51 -13.37
C LYS A 63 1.14 12.28 -14.03
N ALA A 64 -0.06 12.28 -13.44
CA ALA A 64 -1.19 13.03 -13.93
C ALA A 64 -1.00 14.54 -13.70
N SER A 65 -1.38 15.36 -14.68
CA SER A 65 -1.32 16.82 -14.55
C SER A 65 -2.38 17.36 -13.58
N ASP A 66 -3.48 16.63 -13.43
CA ASP A 66 -4.55 16.93 -12.48
C ASP A 66 -4.93 15.67 -11.68
N TYR A 67 -5.20 15.85 -10.40
CA TYR A 67 -5.53 14.76 -9.49
C TYR A 67 -6.87 14.11 -9.81
N GLU A 68 -7.89 14.89 -10.17
CA GLU A 68 -9.24 14.37 -10.48
C GLU A 68 -9.24 13.65 -11.83
N GLN A 69 -8.46 14.16 -12.79
CA GLN A 69 -8.19 13.47 -14.06
C GLN A 69 -7.46 12.14 -13.82
N GLY A 70 -6.36 12.16 -13.05
CA GLY A 70 -5.60 10.96 -12.70
C GLY A 70 -6.49 9.93 -12.02
N LEU A 71 -7.28 10.35 -11.03
CA LEU A 71 -8.21 9.48 -10.30
C LEU A 71 -9.26 8.87 -11.23
N SER A 72 -9.77 9.63 -12.20
CA SER A 72 -10.75 9.12 -13.18
C SER A 72 -10.17 8.02 -14.07
N GLN A 73 -8.89 8.14 -14.45
CA GLN A 73 -8.17 7.18 -15.29
C GLN A 73 -7.70 5.92 -14.55
N LEU A 74 -7.75 5.91 -13.21
CA LEU A 74 -7.44 4.71 -12.43
C LEU A 74 -8.44 3.58 -12.69
N SER A 75 -7.92 2.36 -12.75
CA SER A 75 -8.72 1.13 -12.75
C SER A 75 -9.49 0.97 -11.42
N ALA A 76 -10.50 0.10 -11.40
CA ALA A 76 -11.25 -0.17 -10.17
C ALA A 76 -10.36 -0.63 -9.01
N VAL A 77 -9.32 -1.42 -9.31
CA VAL A 77 -8.34 -1.90 -8.32
C VAL A 77 -7.52 -0.75 -7.76
N HIS A 78 -6.97 0.11 -8.61
CA HIS A 78 -6.21 1.28 -8.17
C HIS A 78 -7.07 2.29 -7.41
N LYS A 79 -8.36 2.44 -7.75
CA LYS A 79 -9.30 3.29 -7.00
C LYS A 79 -9.54 2.74 -5.59
N ALA A 80 -9.74 1.43 -5.46
CA ALA A 80 -9.87 0.77 -4.15
C ALA A 80 -8.59 0.93 -3.32
N ALA A 81 -7.42 0.80 -3.94
CA ALA A 81 -6.12 1.01 -3.31
C ALA A 81 -5.96 2.47 -2.79
N VAL A 82 -6.35 3.47 -3.59
CA VAL A 82 -6.36 4.87 -3.14
C VAL A 82 -7.30 5.08 -1.96
N GLN A 83 -8.50 4.46 -1.96
CA GLN A 83 -9.41 4.54 -0.84
C GLN A 83 -8.84 3.89 0.43
N HIS A 84 -8.15 2.76 0.28
CA HIS A 84 -7.45 2.11 1.38
C HIS A 84 -6.42 3.06 2.02
N LEU A 85 -5.62 3.77 1.20
CA LEU A 85 -4.64 4.74 1.68
C LEU A 85 -5.21 5.96 2.40
N VAL A 86 -6.46 6.35 2.14
CA VAL A 86 -7.12 7.48 2.83
C VAL A 86 -7.59 7.09 4.24
N MET A 87 -7.76 5.79 4.50
CA MET A 87 -8.24 5.27 5.78
C MET A 87 -7.13 5.03 6.83
N HIS A 88 -5.86 5.23 6.46
CA HIS A 88 -4.67 5.07 7.31
C HIS A 88 -3.96 6.41 7.52
#